data_AF-A0A945SQ92-F1
#
_entry.id   AF-A0A945SQ92-F1
#
_cell.length_a   1.000
_cell.length_b   1.000
_cell.length_c   1.000
_cell.angle_alpha   90.00
_cell.angle_beta   90.00
_cell.angle_gamma   90.00
#
_symmetry.space_group_name_H-M   'P 1'
#
loop_
_entity.id
_entity.type
_entity.pdbx_description
1 polymer ?
#
loop_
_entity_poly.entity_id
_entity_poly.type
_entity_poly.pdbx_seq_one_letter_code
_entity_poly.pdbx_strand_id
1 'polypeptide(L)'
;REILGDQPYHVFCGRFPGTSADEWEYAEQIINHTGAVPHVSEPSPTDLVSRIDEFTWFNELPVSSTSQFAQWTVFESAKDAGVTVLLDGQGSDELLGGYEQYFRNYLATIQTDGQTDATRREAEAIRERYPLALADDAEALKSRMPAGLRRAIAGAFGMGSDVRFGLTAPPTADADNIDTGLSALAANPLAESLIEDSFATTLPALLRYGDRNSMAHSREVRLPFCDHRIAEFVLSLPPAFLMGDIQTKRLLRESIKGIVPDPVRERWNKQGFRPPQDAWMTDQMYDAVRDVVYSTEFANRGWWRVDWWRSALKRLRKGESHLAAPLWMPYITEMWMRHFVDRVRSEPRVPIYR
;
A
#
# COMPACT_ATOMS: atom_id res chain seq x y z
N ARG A 1 14.35 19.88 -19.81
CA ARG A 1 15.82 19.74 -19.66
C ARG A 1 16.07 18.26 -19.53
N GLU A 2 16.79 17.63 -20.46
CA GLU A 2 17.13 16.21 -20.34
C GLU A 2 18.19 16.06 -19.24
N ILE A 3 17.94 15.18 -18.27
CA ILE A 3 18.84 14.94 -17.13
C ILE A 3 20.08 14.17 -17.61
N LEU A 4 19.90 13.26 -18.56
CA LEU A 4 20.92 12.34 -19.05
C LEU A 4 21.57 12.73 -20.39
N GLY A 5 21.13 13.84 -21.02
CA GLY A 5 21.57 14.20 -22.37
C GLY A 5 21.35 13.05 -23.36
N ASP A 6 22.39 12.65 -24.08
CA ASP A 6 22.33 11.59 -25.09
C ASP A 6 22.27 10.16 -24.53
N GLN A 7 22.39 9.96 -23.21
CA GLN A 7 22.31 8.63 -22.60
C GLN A 7 20.84 8.18 -22.50
N PRO A 8 20.53 6.91 -22.80
CA PRO A 8 19.17 6.42 -22.73
C PRO A 8 18.67 6.39 -21.27
N TYR A 9 17.38 6.70 -21.08
CA TYR A 9 16.72 6.41 -19.82
C TYR A 9 16.45 4.90 -19.72
N HIS A 10 16.74 4.33 -18.55
CA HIS A 10 16.34 2.98 -18.20
C HIS A 10 15.07 3.02 -17.35
N VAL A 11 14.13 2.13 -17.63
CA VAL A 11 12.90 1.99 -16.84
C VAL A 11 12.80 0.56 -16.30
N PHE A 12 12.36 0.44 -15.06
CA PHE A 12 12.30 -0.82 -14.33
C PHE A 12 10.85 -1.11 -13.95
N CYS A 13 10.32 -2.24 -14.40
CA CYS A 13 8.90 -2.57 -14.28
C CYS A 13 8.72 -3.95 -13.67
N GLY A 14 7.89 -4.03 -12.62
CA GLY A 14 7.39 -5.31 -12.11
C GLY A 14 6.21 -5.78 -12.95
N ARG A 15 6.15 -7.07 -13.27
CA ARG A 15 5.08 -7.70 -14.05
C ARG A 15 4.44 -8.87 -13.34
N PHE A 16 3.18 -9.11 -13.66
CA PHE A 16 2.38 -10.24 -13.15
C PHE A 16 1.57 -10.91 -14.28
N PRO A 17 2.25 -11.51 -15.29
CA PRO A 17 1.60 -11.93 -16.53
C PRO A 17 0.37 -12.82 -16.31
N GLY A 18 -0.70 -12.55 -17.07
CA GLY A 18 -1.95 -13.33 -17.01
C GLY A 18 -2.85 -13.02 -15.81
N THR A 19 -2.53 -12.00 -15.02
CA THR A 19 -3.35 -11.56 -13.89
C THR A 19 -3.92 -10.17 -14.12
N SER A 20 -5.01 -9.82 -13.42
CA SER A 20 -5.54 -8.46 -13.42
C SER A 20 -4.62 -7.43 -12.76
N ALA A 21 -3.53 -7.89 -12.12
CA ALA A 21 -2.52 -7.04 -11.54
C ALA A 21 -1.45 -6.56 -12.55
N ASP A 22 -1.37 -7.15 -13.75
CA ASP A 22 -0.38 -6.76 -14.75
C ASP A 22 -0.73 -5.41 -15.38
N GLU A 23 0.16 -4.43 -15.23
CA GLU A 23 0.00 -3.08 -15.81
C GLU A 23 0.88 -2.89 -17.07
N TRP A 24 1.43 -3.98 -17.62
CA TRP A 24 2.38 -3.93 -18.73
C TRP A 24 1.91 -3.13 -19.93
N GLU A 25 0.62 -3.22 -20.29
CA GLU A 25 0.06 -2.46 -21.42
C GLU A 25 0.28 -0.94 -21.27
N TYR A 26 0.22 -0.40 -20.06
CA TYR A 26 0.46 1.02 -19.81
C TYR A 26 1.95 1.34 -19.78
N ALA A 27 2.78 0.46 -19.20
CA ALA A 27 4.23 0.62 -19.18
C ALA A 27 4.80 0.60 -20.60
N GLU A 28 4.34 -0.33 -21.44
CA GLU A 28 4.75 -0.49 -22.84
C GLU A 28 4.43 0.75 -23.67
N GLN A 29 3.30 1.41 -23.43
CA GLN A 29 2.97 2.68 -24.08
C GLN A 29 3.97 3.79 -23.74
N ILE A 30 4.42 3.89 -22.48
CA ILE A 30 5.46 4.85 -22.08
C ILE A 30 6.81 4.49 -22.68
N ILE A 31 7.18 3.21 -22.66
CA ILE A 31 8.43 2.71 -23.25
C ILE A 31 8.48 3.05 -24.74
N ASN A 32 7.42 2.74 -25.48
CA ASN A 32 7.33 3.04 -26.91
C ASN A 32 7.31 4.54 -27.21
N HIS A 33 6.68 5.35 -26.36
CA HIS A 33 6.63 6.80 -26.52
C HIS A 33 7.99 7.48 -26.24
N THR A 34 8.74 6.97 -25.28
CA THR A 34 9.99 7.59 -24.80
C THR A 34 11.26 6.99 -25.42
N GLY A 35 11.18 5.77 -25.96
CA GLY A 35 12.36 5.00 -26.38
C GLY A 35 13.25 4.54 -25.22
N ALA A 36 12.73 4.55 -23.99
CA ALA A 36 13.47 4.11 -22.81
C ALA A 36 13.81 2.61 -22.90
N VAL A 37 14.93 2.21 -22.30
CA VAL A 37 15.38 0.82 -22.25
C VAL A 37 14.67 0.11 -21.10
N PRO A 38 13.78 -0.86 -21.37
CA PRO A 38 13.02 -1.53 -20.34
C PRO A 38 13.80 -2.66 -19.68
N HIS A 39 13.62 -2.78 -18.37
CA HIS A 39 14.05 -3.90 -17.56
C HIS A 39 12.83 -4.42 -16.80
N VAL A 40 12.59 -5.73 -16.87
CA VAL A 40 11.37 -6.35 -16.36
C VAL A 40 11.72 -7.30 -15.23
N SER A 41 11.08 -7.15 -14.08
CA SER A 41 11.10 -8.13 -13.00
C SER A 41 9.76 -8.86 -12.92
N GLU A 42 9.79 -10.18 -12.74
CA GLU A 42 8.61 -11.02 -12.52
C GLU A 42 8.73 -11.68 -11.14
N PRO A 43 8.28 -10.99 -10.08
CA PRO A 43 8.41 -11.51 -8.72
C PRO A 43 7.59 -12.79 -8.58
N SER A 44 8.17 -13.80 -7.93
CA SER A 44 7.49 -15.09 -7.72
C SER A 44 7.31 -15.40 -6.22
N PRO A 45 6.23 -16.09 -5.84
CA PRO A 45 6.00 -16.47 -4.45
C PRO A 45 7.00 -17.51 -3.96
N THR A 46 7.50 -18.38 -4.83
CA THR A 46 8.56 -19.33 -4.49
C THR A 46 9.85 -18.61 -4.12
N ASP A 47 10.22 -17.58 -4.89
CA ASP A 47 11.38 -16.74 -4.60
C ASP A 47 11.20 -15.99 -3.27
N LEU A 48 10.03 -15.37 -3.05
CA LEU A 48 9.68 -14.72 -1.79
C LEU A 48 9.86 -15.65 -0.59
N VAL A 49 9.29 -16.87 -0.63
CA VAL A 49 9.41 -17.83 0.47
C VAL A 49 10.87 -18.22 0.70
N SER A 50 11.65 -18.40 -0.36
CA SER A 50 13.07 -18.78 -0.25
C SER A 50 13.97 -17.66 0.29
N ARG A 51 13.59 -16.39 0.07
CA ARG A 51 14.35 -15.19 0.46
C ARG A 51 13.73 -14.45 1.63
N ILE A 52 12.76 -15.05 2.32
CA ILE A 52 11.97 -14.35 3.35
C ILE A 52 12.83 -13.82 4.50
N ASP A 53 13.90 -14.53 4.88
CA ASP A 53 14.83 -14.11 5.92
C ASP A 53 15.65 -12.88 5.51
N GLU A 54 16.19 -12.87 4.28
CA GLU A 54 16.92 -11.73 3.72
C GLU A 54 15.99 -10.51 3.57
N PHE A 55 14.80 -10.73 3.03
CA PHE A 55 13.79 -9.69 2.86
C PHE A 55 13.36 -9.10 4.21
N THR A 56 13.16 -9.94 5.22
CA THR A 56 12.83 -9.55 6.59
C THR A 56 13.98 -8.76 7.24
N TRP A 57 15.22 -9.21 7.05
CA TRP A 57 16.41 -8.51 7.54
C TRP A 57 16.47 -7.06 7.05
N PHE A 58 16.36 -6.84 5.74
CA PHE A 58 16.44 -5.48 5.18
C PHE A 58 15.24 -4.60 5.54
N ASN A 59 14.06 -5.19 5.70
CA ASN A 59 12.87 -4.44 6.06
C ASN A 59 12.84 -4.05 7.55
N GLU A 60 13.52 -4.79 8.44
CA GLU A 60 13.60 -4.56 9.90
C GLU A 60 12.27 -4.54 10.68
N LEU A 61 11.13 -4.42 10.00
CA LEU A 61 9.77 -4.46 10.53
C LEU A 61 8.90 -5.27 9.55
N PRO A 62 7.84 -5.94 10.04
CA PRO A 62 6.85 -6.57 9.18
C PRO A 62 6.27 -5.56 8.16
N VAL A 63 6.09 -5.99 6.92
CA VAL A 63 5.52 -5.17 5.83
C VAL A 63 4.05 -5.51 5.60
N SER A 64 3.30 -4.57 5.02
CA SER A 64 1.84 -4.69 4.90
C SER A 64 1.35 -5.68 3.84
N SER A 65 2.15 -5.98 2.81
CA SER A 65 1.77 -6.93 1.76
C SER A 65 3.00 -7.55 1.06
N THR A 66 2.74 -8.38 0.07
CA THR A 66 3.75 -8.91 -0.86
C THR A 66 4.21 -7.85 -1.88
N SER A 67 3.55 -6.69 -1.95
CA SER A 67 3.94 -5.56 -2.82
C SER A 67 5.35 -5.08 -2.54
N GLN A 68 5.77 -5.07 -1.27
CA GLN A 68 7.11 -4.66 -0.89
C GLN A 68 8.16 -5.64 -1.43
N PHE A 69 7.87 -6.93 -1.50
CA PHE A 69 8.78 -7.90 -2.14
C PHE A 69 8.85 -7.68 -3.65
N ALA A 70 7.72 -7.44 -4.30
CA ALA A 70 7.74 -7.10 -5.73
C ALA A 70 8.58 -5.85 -6.00
N GLN A 71 8.50 -4.82 -5.15
CA GLN A 71 9.27 -3.59 -5.32
C GLN A 71 10.77 -3.87 -5.09
N TRP A 72 11.08 -4.72 -4.12
CA TRP A 72 12.43 -5.17 -3.85
C TRP A 72 13.08 -5.81 -5.09
N THR A 73 12.38 -6.72 -5.79
CA THR A 73 12.89 -7.31 -7.05
C THR A 73 13.06 -6.29 -8.19
N VAL A 74 12.27 -5.19 -8.20
CA VAL A 74 12.46 -4.09 -9.17
C VAL A 74 13.80 -3.39 -8.90
N PHE A 75 14.12 -3.09 -7.63
CA PHE A 75 15.41 -2.50 -7.29
C PHE A 75 16.59 -3.44 -7.48
N GLU A 76 16.39 -4.75 -7.30
CA GLU A 76 17.37 -5.78 -7.69
C GLU A 76 17.69 -5.68 -9.19
N SER A 77 16.67 -5.63 -10.06
CA SER A 77 16.88 -5.49 -11.50
C SER A 77 17.63 -4.21 -11.88
N ALA A 78 17.43 -3.12 -11.12
CA ALA A 78 18.19 -1.88 -11.30
C ALA A 78 19.65 -2.00 -10.88
N LYS A 79 19.92 -2.78 -9.83
CA LYS A 79 21.28 -3.11 -9.42
C LYS A 79 21.99 -3.96 -10.47
N ASP A 80 21.31 -4.96 -11.02
CA ASP A 80 21.84 -5.83 -12.07
C ASP A 80 22.15 -5.05 -13.36
N ALA A 81 21.30 -4.07 -13.70
CA ALA A 81 21.53 -3.15 -14.81
C ALA A 81 22.60 -2.08 -14.54
N GLY A 82 23.18 -2.03 -13.33
CA GLY A 82 24.20 -1.04 -12.95
C GLY A 82 23.68 0.38 -12.72
N VAL A 83 22.36 0.58 -12.70
CA VAL A 83 21.75 1.92 -12.51
C VAL A 83 21.68 2.25 -11.03
N THR A 84 22.37 3.30 -10.62
CA THR A 84 22.52 3.65 -9.18
C THR A 84 21.43 4.58 -8.67
N VAL A 85 20.96 5.53 -9.48
CA VAL A 85 19.95 6.51 -9.09
C VAL A 85 18.66 6.23 -9.85
N LEU A 86 17.54 6.10 -9.13
CA LEU A 86 16.20 5.94 -9.69
C LEU A 86 15.31 7.11 -9.32
N LEU A 87 14.37 7.45 -10.20
CA LEU A 87 13.26 8.34 -9.90
C LEU A 87 12.00 7.50 -9.67
N ASP A 88 11.33 7.71 -8.54
CA ASP A 88 10.08 7.03 -8.19
C ASP A 88 8.95 8.06 -7.96
N GLY A 89 7.73 7.69 -8.32
CA GLY A 89 6.55 8.55 -8.31
C GLY A 89 5.84 8.67 -6.96
N GLN A 90 6.36 8.07 -5.88
CA GLN A 90 5.76 8.12 -4.55
C GLN A 90 5.52 9.55 -4.05
N GLY A 91 4.46 9.76 -3.29
CA GLY A 91 4.02 11.06 -2.78
C GLY A 91 3.05 11.79 -3.72
N SER A 92 2.94 11.35 -4.98
CA SER A 92 1.98 11.93 -5.93
C SER A 92 0.53 11.69 -5.51
N ASP A 93 0.21 10.51 -4.99
CA ASP A 93 -1.17 10.18 -4.60
C ASP A 93 -1.61 10.95 -3.35
N GLU A 94 -0.74 11.01 -2.34
CA GLU A 94 -1.02 11.65 -1.05
C GLU A 94 -1.04 13.18 -1.13
N LEU A 95 -0.23 13.79 -2.01
CA LEU A 95 -0.21 15.24 -2.17
C LEU A 95 -1.26 15.74 -3.17
N LEU A 96 -1.46 15.06 -4.31
CA LEU A 96 -2.27 15.58 -5.42
C LEU A 96 -3.70 15.00 -5.47
N GLY A 97 -4.14 14.27 -4.45
CA GLY A 97 -5.48 13.68 -4.41
C GLY A 97 -5.64 12.53 -5.41
N GLY A 98 -4.78 11.51 -5.27
CA GLY A 98 -4.72 10.36 -6.17
C GLY A 98 -5.61 9.18 -5.81
N TYR A 99 -6.04 9.09 -4.57
CA TYR A 99 -6.88 8.00 -4.10
C TYR A 99 -8.37 8.32 -4.18
N GLU A 100 -9.17 7.32 -4.54
CA GLU A 100 -10.62 7.45 -4.73
C GLU A 100 -11.35 7.86 -3.44
N GLN A 101 -10.86 7.44 -2.26
CA GLN A 101 -11.48 7.84 -0.99
C GLN A 101 -11.47 9.36 -0.75
N TYR A 102 -10.56 10.11 -1.39
CA TYR A 102 -10.51 11.56 -1.27
C TYR A 102 -11.71 12.26 -1.91
N PHE A 103 -12.47 11.60 -2.79
CA PHE A 103 -13.68 12.18 -3.35
C PHE A 103 -14.68 12.61 -2.28
N ARG A 104 -14.77 11.90 -1.15
CA ARG A 104 -15.64 12.30 -0.03
C ARG A 104 -15.24 13.64 0.56
N ASN A 105 -13.95 13.81 0.83
CA ASN A 105 -13.41 15.02 1.46
C ASN A 105 -13.40 16.20 0.48
N TYR A 106 -13.21 15.92 -0.82
CA TYR A 106 -13.42 16.89 -1.89
C TYR A 106 -14.88 17.37 -1.96
N LEU A 107 -15.86 16.46 -1.97
CA LEU A 107 -17.28 16.82 -1.97
C LEU A 107 -17.67 17.63 -0.72
N ALA A 108 -17.15 17.26 0.45
CA ALA A 108 -17.36 18.02 1.68
C ALA A 108 -16.81 19.46 1.57
N THR A 109 -15.66 19.61 0.90
CA THR A 109 -15.01 20.91 0.67
C THR A 109 -15.82 21.82 -0.26
N ILE A 110 -16.32 21.30 -1.38
CA ILE A 110 -17.12 22.14 -2.31
C ILE A 110 -18.56 22.39 -1.81
N GLN A 111 -19.05 21.56 -0.87
CA GLN A 111 -20.35 21.76 -0.24
C GLN A 111 -20.35 22.97 0.71
N THR A 112 -19.23 23.23 1.41
CA THR A 112 -19.10 24.41 2.29
C THR A 112 -19.06 25.72 1.51
N ASP A 113 -18.72 25.67 0.22
CA ASP A 113 -18.64 26.84 -0.67
C ASP A 113 -20.02 27.25 -1.26
N GLY A 114 -21.12 26.64 -0.80
CA GLY A 114 -22.50 27.01 -1.18
C GLY A 114 -22.93 26.51 -2.57
N GLN A 115 -22.16 25.65 -3.22
CA GLN A 115 -22.42 25.16 -4.59
C GLN A 115 -23.26 23.87 -4.65
N THR A 116 -24.37 23.81 -3.92
CA THR A 116 -25.14 22.57 -3.69
C THR A 116 -25.52 21.80 -4.96
N ASP A 117 -25.96 22.48 -6.02
CA ASP A 117 -26.34 21.82 -7.28
C ASP A 117 -25.15 21.30 -8.10
N ALA A 118 -23.98 21.93 -7.99
CA ALA A 118 -22.76 21.45 -8.62
C ALA A 118 -22.21 20.24 -7.86
N THR A 119 -22.17 20.32 -6.53
CA THR A 119 -21.76 19.21 -5.65
C THR A 119 -22.62 17.96 -5.88
N ARG A 120 -23.94 18.12 -6.00
CA ARG A 120 -24.85 16.99 -6.28
C ARG A 120 -24.54 16.32 -7.61
N ARG A 121 -24.36 17.11 -8.68
CA ARG A 121 -24.04 16.59 -10.02
C ARG A 121 -22.68 15.87 -10.03
N GLU A 122 -21.68 16.45 -9.39
CA GLU A 122 -20.36 15.84 -9.25
C GLU A 122 -20.45 14.51 -8.47
N ALA A 123 -21.19 14.48 -7.36
CA ALA A 123 -21.37 13.27 -6.56
C ALA A 123 -22.09 12.14 -7.33
N GLU A 124 -23.11 12.48 -8.12
CA GLU A 124 -23.81 11.52 -8.98
C GLU A 124 -22.85 10.91 -10.01
N ALA A 125 -22.04 11.73 -10.66
CA ALA A 125 -21.11 11.27 -11.67
C ALA A 125 -19.90 10.50 -11.08
N ILE A 126 -19.45 10.85 -9.87
CA ILE A 126 -18.47 10.05 -9.13
C ILE A 126 -19.05 8.69 -8.77
N ARG A 127 -20.31 8.58 -8.32
CA ARG A 127 -20.93 7.28 -8.02
C ARG A 127 -21.04 6.38 -9.25
N GLU A 128 -21.28 6.97 -10.42
CA GLU A 128 -21.35 6.24 -11.69
C GLU A 128 -19.98 5.67 -12.09
N ARG A 129 -18.91 6.48 -12.00
CA ARG A 129 -17.56 6.05 -12.39
C ARG A 129 -16.83 5.23 -11.31
N TYR A 130 -16.96 5.64 -10.06
CA TYR A 130 -16.28 5.08 -8.88
C TYR A 130 -17.32 4.66 -7.83
N PRO A 131 -18.03 3.53 -8.06
CA PRO A 131 -19.12 3.11 -7.18
C PRO A 131 -18.67 2.90 -5.72
N LEU A 132 -17.41 2.52 -5.50
CA LEU A 132 -16.84 2.30 -4.16
C LEU A 132 -16.36 3.57 -3.47
N ALA A 133 -16.02 4.64 -4.21
CA ALA A 133 -15.48 5.88 -3.63
C ALA A 133 -16.45 6.56 -2.64
N LEU A 134 -17.75 6.46 -2.94
CA LEU A 134 -18.84 7.09 -2.17
C LEU A 134 -19.81 6.07 -1.55
N ALA A 135 -19.55 4.77 -1.69
CA ALA A 135 -20.39 3.73 -1.10
C ALA A 135 -20.41 3.89 0.42
N ASP A 136 -21.56 4.18 1.04
CA ASP A 136 -21.69 4.19 2.50
C ASP A 136 -21.01 2.94 3.05
N ASP A 137 -19.90 3.12 3.78
CA ASP A 137 -19.09 1.98 4.16
C ASP A 137 -19.98 1.06 4.99
N ALA A 138 -20.38 -0.07 4.41
CA ALA A 138 -20.90 -1.18 5.18
C ALA A 138 -19.85 -1.55 6.26
N GLU A 139 -18.57 -1.24 6.02
CA GLU A 139 -17.51 -1.24 7.03
C GLU A 139 -17.59 -0.14 8.09
N ALA A 140 -18.07 1.08 7.82
CA ALA A 140 -18.27 2.13 8.82
C ALA A 140 -19.51 1.85 9.67
N LEU A 141 -20.57 1.30 9.09
CA LEU A 141 -21.72 0.82 9.86
C LEU A 141 -21.32 -0.37 10.74
N LYS A 142 -20.47 -1.28 10.23
CA LYS A 142 -19.90 -2.36 11.03
C LYS A 142 -18.86 -1.84 12.04
N SER A 143 -18.03 -0.83 11.74
CA SER A 143 -17.00 -0.26 12.64
C SER A 143 -17.61 0.55 13.78
N ARG A 144 -18.81 1.10 13.56
CA ARG A 144 -19.70 1.62 14.60
C ARG A 144 -20.25 0.54 15.54
N MET A 145 -20.18 -0.75 15.18
CA MET A 145 -20.53 -1.82 16.12
C MET A 145 -19.39 -2.01 17.14
N PRO A 146 -19.69 -2.17 18.44
CA PRO A 146 -18.69 -2.47 19.45
C PRO A 146 -17.86 -3.71 19.05
N ALA A 147 -16.53 -3.63 19.17
CA ALA A 147 -15.62 -4.70 18.79
C ALA A 147 -15.98 -6.05 19.43
N GLY A 148 -16.49 -6.03 20.67
CA GLY A 148 -16.98 -7.22 21.38
C GLY A 148 -18.18 -7.90 20.71
N LEU A 149 -19.13 -7.13 20.19
CA LEU A 149 -20.31 -7.67 19.49
C LEU A 149 -19.93 -8.27 18.13
N ARG A 150 -19.06 -7.57 17.38
CA ARG A 150 -18.52 -8.07 16.11
C ARG A 150 -17.75 -9.37 16.30
N ARG A 151 -16.95 -9.45 17.38
CA ARG A 151 -16.18 -10.64 17.78
C ARG A 151 -17.09 -11.79 18.25
N ALA A 152 -18.19 -11.48 18.95
CA ALA A 152 -19.17 -12.49 19.35
C ALA A 152 -19.89 -13.11 18.14
N ILE A 153 -20.28 -12.29 17.16
CA ILE A 153 -20.88 -12.77 15.91
C ILE A 153 -19.87 -13.58 15.09
N ALA A 154 -18.66 -13.06 14.89
CA ALA A 154 -17.60 -13.77 14.19
C ALA A 154 -17.21 -15.10 14.86
N GLY A 155 -17.19 -15.13 16.20
CA GLY A 155 -16.92 -16.32 17.00
C GLY A 155 -18.06 -17.34 16.98
N ALA A 156 -19.31 -16.89 17.04
CA ALA A 156 -20.50 -17.75 17.02
C ALA A 156 -20.72 -18.43 15.66
N PHE A 157 -20.36 -17.75 14.56
CA PHE A 157 -20.54 -18.27 13.20
C PHE A 157 -19.25 -18.77 12.54
N GLY A 158 -18.08 -18.60 13.17
CA GLY A 158 -16.79 -18.93 12.56
C GLY A 158 -16.44 -18.09 11.32
N MET A 159 -17.11 -16.96 11.13
CA MET A 159 -17.03 -16.09 9.94
C MET A 159 -16.27 -14.80 10.25
N GLY A 160 -15.46 -14.34 9.30
CA GLY A 160 -14.72 -13.07 9.40
C GLY A 160 -13.34 -13.13 8.75
N SER A 161 -12.91 -12.00 8.18
CA SER A 161 -11.61 -11.80 7.51
C SER A 161 -10.73 -10.74 8.16
N ASP A 162 -11.23 -10.06 9.19
CA ASP A 162 -10.48 -9.03 9.90
C ASP A 162 -9.39 -9.67 10.77
N VAL A 163 -8.15 -9.23 10.60
CA VAL A 163 -6.97 -9.68 11.34
C VAL A 163 -7.17 -9.54 12.86
N ARG A 164 -7.95 -8.55 13.31
CA ARG A 164 -8.28 -8.32 14.73
C ARG A 164 -9.04 -9.48 15.37
N PHE A 165 -9.72 -10.31 14.58
CA PHE A 165 -10.35 -11.54 15.08
C PHE A 165 -9.32 -12.62 15.38
N GLY A 166 -8.14 -12.57 14.76
CA GLY A 166 -7.01 -13.45 15.01
C GLY A 166 -6.18 -13.08 16.25
N LEU A 167 -6.50 -12.00 16.97
CA LEU A 167 -5.77 -11.55 18.16
C LEU A 167 -6.50 -11.92 19.46
N THR A 168 -5.78 -12.33 20.50
CA THR A 168 -6.38 -12.68 21.82
C THR A 168 -6.94 -11.43 22.50
N ALA A 169 -6.16 -10.35 22.55
CA ALA A 169 -6.59 -9.00 22.92
C ALA A 169 -6.25 -8.05 21.76
N PRO A 170 -7.23 -7.50 21.04
CA PRO A 170 -6.95 -6.49 20.03
C PRO A 170 -6.50 -5.21 20.76
N PRO A 171 -5.57 -4.43 20.19
CA PRO A 171 -5.24 -3.12 20.77
C PRO A 171 -6.53 -2.32 20.98
N THR A 172 -6.64 -1.64 22.13
CA THR A 172 -7.65 -0.58 22.30
C THR A 172 -7.37 0.49 21.26
N ALA A 173 -8.40 1.15 20.76
CA ALA A 173 -8.37 2.06 19.60
C ALA A 173 -7.49 3.32 19.75
N ASP A 174 -6.53 3.33 20.67
CA ASP A 174 -5.65 4.45 20.99
C ASP A 174 -4.39 4.51 20.10
N ALA A 175 -4.23 3.57 19.15
CA ALA A 175 -3.11 3.59 18.19
C ALA A 175 -3.38 4.46 16.94
N ASP A 176 -4.61 4.95 16.76
CA ASP A 176 -5.06 5.55 15.49
C ASP A 176 -4.92 7.08 15.44
N ASN A 177 -4.52 7.75 16.52
CA ASN A 177 -4.33 9.22 16.54
C ASN A 177 -2.85 9.58 16.69
N ILE A 178 -2.08 9.48 15.60
CA ILE A 178 -0.81 10.23 15.51
C ILE A 178 -1.20 11.67 15.15
N ASP A 179 -1.54 12.47 16.17
CA ASP A 179 -1.72 13.90 15.98
C ASP A 179 -0.34 14.54 15.76
N THR A 180 -0.02 14.80 14.50
CA THR A 180 1.19 15.53 14.12
C THR A 180 1.09 17.03 14.41
N GLY A 181 -0.10 17.54 14.78
CA GLY A 181 -0.41 18.96 14.89
C GLY A 181 -0.55 19.66 13.53
N LEU A 182 -0.31 18.96 12.41
CA LEU A 182 -0.33 19.54 11.06
C LEU A 182 -1.74 19.69 10.50
N SER A 183 -2.72 18.92 10.98
CA SER A 183 -4.13 19.07 10.58
C SER A 183 -4.68 20.46 10.88
N ALA A 184 -4.12 21.17 11.87
CA ALA A 184 -4.46 22.56 12.17
C ALA A 184 -4.10 23.54 11.03
N LEU A 185 -3.22 23.14 10.09
CA LEU A 185 -2.88 23.92 8.90
C LEU A 185 -3.89 23.74 7.76
N ALA A 186 -4.79 22.76 7.87
CA ALA A 186 -5.74 22.45 6.81
C ALA A 186 -6.82 23.52 6.68
N ALA A 187 -6.93 24.11 5.49
CA ALA A 187 -7.97 25.09 5.19
C ALA A 187 -9.35 24.46 4.90
N ASN A 188 -9.38 23.16 4.62
CA ASN A 188 -10.59 22.42 4.23
C ASN A 188 -10.42 20.90 4.46
N PRO A 189 -11.53 20.12 4.46
CA PRO A 189 -11.48 18.68 4.69
C PRO A 189 -10.60 17.89 3.73
N LEU A 190 -10.51 18.28 2.44
CA LEU A 190 -9.60 17.61 1.50
C LEU A 190 -8.14 17.83 1.91
N ALA A 191 -7.74 19.08 2.16
CA ALA A 191 -6.39 19.42 2.59
C ALA A 191 -6.01 18.71 3.90
N GLU A 192 -6.95 18.55 4.84
CA GLU A 192 -6.74 17.82 6.09
C GLU A 192 -6.32 16.37 5.82
N SER A 193 -7.05 15.65 4.97
CA SER A 193 -6.71 14.26 4.64
C SER A 193 -5.41 14.12 3.84
N LEU A 194 -5.13 15.05 2.92
CA LEU A 194 -3.87 15.05 2.18
C LEU A 194 -2.67 15.27 3.11
N ILE A 195 -2.79 16.16 4.09
CA ILE A 195 -1.77 16.41 5.11
C ILE A 195 -1.60 15.17 6.00
N GLU A 196 -2.68 14.58 6.48
CA GLU A 196 -2.62 13.38 7.31
C GLU A 196 -1.95 12.21 6.58
N ASP A 197 -2.37 11.91 5.35
CA ASP A 197 -1.78 10.85 4.55
C ASP A 197 -0.33 11.13 4.15
N SER A 198 0.04 12.39 3.90
CA SER A 198 1.41 12.76 3.52
C SER A 198 2.39 12.73 4.68
N PHE A 199 1.95 13.05 5.90
CA PHE A 199 2.86 13.32 7.02
C PHE A 199 2.69 12.38 8.22
N ALA A 200 1.55 11.69 8.37
CA ALA A 200 1.24 10.90 9.56
C ALA A 200 1.03 9.40 9.28
N THR A 201 0.30 9.05 8.22
CA THR A 201 -0.24 7.69 8.06
C THR A 201 0.37 6.94 6.86
N THR A 202 0.04 7.37 5.64
CA THR A 202 0.25 6.56 4.42
C THR A 202 1.65 6.73 3.83
N LEU A 203 2.01 7.95 3.43
CA LEU A 203 3.27 8.25 2.77
C LEU A 203 4.48 7.87 3.64
N PRO A 204 4.54 8.17 4.96
CA PRO A 204 5.69 7.79 5.78
C PRO A 204 5.98 6.27 5.74
N ALA A 205 4.94 5.44 5.76
CA ALA A 205 5.09 3.99 5.63
C ALA A 205 5.62 3.59 4.25
N LEU A 206 5.09 4.22 3.18
CA LEU A 206 5.53 3.99 1.81
C LEU A 206 6.99 4.42 1.57
N LEU A 207 7.39 5.57 2.11
CA LEU A 207 8.76 6.07 2.07
C LEU A 207 9.72 5.11 2.76
N ARG A 208 9.32 4.58 3.93
CA ARG A 208 10.08 3.55 4.65
C ARG A 208 10.29 2.31 3.77
N TYR A 209 9.23 1.80 3.13
CA TYR A 209 9.36 0.62 2.26
C TYR A 209 10.28 0.88 1.07
N GLY A 210 10.12 2.03 0.39
CA GLY A 210 10.97 2.42 -0.73
C GLY A 210 12.44 2.54 -0.35
N ASP A 211 12.74 3.19 0.77
CA ASP A 211 14.10 3.33 1.29
C ASP A 211 14.72 1.96 1.63
N ARG A 212 14.03 1.13 2.43
CA ARG A 212 14.54 -0.20 2.81
C ARG A 212 14.76 -1.11 1.62
N ASN A 213 13.82 -1.14 0.68
CA ASN A 213 13.92 -2.00 -0.48
C ASN A 213 15.02 -1.54 -1.44
N SER A 214 15.16 -0.24 -1.67
CA SER A 214 16.21 0.28 -2.55
C SER A 214 17.61 0.14 -1.95
N MET A 215 17.76 0.41 -0.65
CA MET A 215 19.04 0.28 0.05
C MET A 215 19.50 -1.17 0.21
N ALA A 216 18.59 -2.14 0.23
CA ALA A 216 18.94 -3.56 0.15
C ALA A 216 19.80 -3.89 -1.09
N HIS A 217 19.62 -3.14 -2.17
CA HIS A 217 20.39 -3.26 -3.41
C HIS A 217 21.32 -2.06 -3.67
N SER A 218 21.60 -1.26 -2.64
CA SER A 218 22.42 -0.04 -2.72
C SER A 218 21.98 0.92 -3.83
N ARG A 219 20.67 1.03 -4.07
CA ARG A 219 20.08 1.91 -5.08
C ARG A 219 19.56 3.18 -4.41
N GLU A 220 19.94 4.34 -4.93
CA GLU A 220 19.47 5.63 -4.43
C GLU A 220 18.16 6.00 -5.12
N VAL A 221 17.09 6.18 -4.34
CA VAL A 221 15.79 6.61 -4.87
C VAL A 221 15.58 8.10 -4.59
N ARG A 222 15.23 8.84 -5.63
CA ARG A 222 14.78 10.24 -5.55
C ARG A 222 13.29 10.28 -5.80
N LEU A 223 12.59 11.08 -5.01
CA LEU A 223 11.13 11.18 -5.01
C LEU A 223 10.71 12.60 -5.37
N PRO A 224 10.56 12.93 -6.67
CA PRO A 224 10.31 14.30 -7.11
C PRO A 224 9.04 14.91 -6.49
N PHE A 225 7.98 14.11 -6.31
CA PHE A 225 6.73 14.60 -5.70
C PHE A 225 6.87 14.94 -4.21
N CYS A 226 7.88 14.41 -3.51
CA CYS A 226 8.17 14.75 -2.12
C CYS A 226 9.02 16.03 -1.97
N ASP A 227 9.27 16.78 -3.06
CA ASP A 227 9.91 18.10 -2.96
C ASP A 227 9.02 19.08 -2.20
N HIS A 228 9.56 19.73 -1.18
CA HIS A 228 8.79 20.64 -0.33
C HIS A 228 8.12 21.78 -1.11
N ARG A 229 8.71 22.24 -2.23
CA ARG A 229 8.13 23.30 -3.06
C ARG A 229 6.88 22.81 -3.79
N ILE A 230 6.83 21.52 -4.15
CA ILE A 230 5.62 20.92 -4.72
C ILE A 230 4.56 20.81 -3.64
N ALA A 231 4.91 20.33 -2.44
CA ALA A 231 3.98 20.23 -1.32
C ALA A 231 3.39 21.61 -0.93
N GLU A 232 4.25 22.62 -0.72
CA GLU A 232 3.85 24.01 -0.44
C GLU A 232 2.95 24.58 -1.52
N PHE A 233 3.31 24.38 -2.80
CA PHE A 233 2.49 24.84 -3.92
C PHE A 233 1.12 24.16 -3.92
N VAL A 234 1.08 22.82 -3.87
CA VAL A 234 -0.15 22.03 -3.92
C VAL A 234 -1.09 22.35 -2.78
N LEU A 235 -0.57 22.47 -1.55
CA LEU A 235 -1.37 22.80 -0.37
C LEU A 235 -1.86 24.26 -0.36
N SER A 236 -1.28 25.14 -1.18
CA SER A 236 -1.75 26.52 -1.37
C SER A 236 -2.86 26.66 -2.43
N LEU A 237 -3.11 25.60 -3.22
CA LEU A 237 -4.06 25.66 -4.32
C LEU A 237 -5.51 25.46 -3.86
N PRO A 238 -6.48 26.06 -4.58
CA PRO A 238 -7.88 25.68 -4.43
C PRO A 238 -8.10 24.18 -4.71
N PRO A 239 -8.90 23.48 -3.88
CA PRO A 239 -9.20 22.04 -4.01
C PRO A 239 -9.62 21.60 -5.42
N ALA A 240 -10.33 22.45 -6.16
CA ALA A 240 -10.80 22.20 -7.52
C ALA A 240 -9.68 21.98 -8.57
N PHE A 241 -8.44 22.41 -8.27
CA PHE A 241 -7.27 22.07 -9.09
C PHE A 241 -6.78 20.65 -8.85
N LEU A 242 -6.92 20.12 -7.63
CA LEU A 242 -6.45 18.79 -7.27
C LEU A 242 -7.45 17.71 -7.70
N MET A 243 -8.74 17.98 -7.50
CA MET A 243 -9.84 17.08 -7.84
C MET A 243 -11.01 17.86 -8.46
N GLY A 244 -11.76 17.19 -9.34
CA GLY A 244 -12.94 17.76 -10.00
C GLY A 244 -13.14 17.20 -11.41
N ASP A 245 -14.33 17.41 -11.98
CA ASP A 245 -14.76 16.78 -13.23
C ASP A 245 -14.59 15.25 -13.20
N ILE A 246 -14.84 14.67 -12.03
CA ILE A 246 -14.76 13.21 -11.79
C ILE A 246 -13.32 12.68 -12.00
N GLN A 247 -12.32 13.52 -11.73
CA GLN A 247 -10.90 13.18 -11.85
C GLN A 247 -10.14 13.32 -10.53
N THR A 248 -9.26 12.34 -10.29
CA THR A 248 -8.15 12.41 -9.33
C THR A 248 -6.92 13.04 -9.97
N LYS A 249 -6.02 13.65 -9.18
CA LYS A 249 -4.79 14.30 -9.67
C LYS A 249 -5.00 15.23 -10.86
N ARG A 250 -6.09 15.99 -10.88
CA ARG A 250 -6.52 16.79 -12.04
C ARG A 250 -5.39 17.72 -12.53
N LEU A 251 -4.76 18.46 -11.63
CA LEU A 251 -3.61 19.32 -11.94
C LEU A 251 -2.47 18.57 -12.64
N LEU A 252 -2.13 17.37 -12.17
CA LEU A 252 -1.06 16.58 -12.77
C LEU A 252 -1.44 16.11 -14.17
N ARG A 253 -2.66 15.59 -14.33
CA ARG A 253 -3.17 15.10 -15.63
C ARG A 253 -3.22 16.20 -16.68
N GLU A 254 -3.62 17.42 -16.29
CA GLU A 254 -3.64 18.55 -17.21
C GLU A 254 -2.23 19.09 -17.50
N SER A 255 -1.34 19.13 -16.51
CA SER A 255 0.01 19.67 -16.70
C SER A 255 0.93 18.80 -17.56
N ILE A 256 0.67 17.49 -17.66
CA ILE A 256 1.45 16.56 -18.50
C ILE A 256 0.81 16.26 -19.86
N LYS A 257 -0.22 17.02 -20.25
CA LYS A 257 -0.85 16.89 -21.56
C LYS A 257 0.16 17.14 -22.69
N GLY A 258 0.23 16.22 -23.64
CA GLY A 258 1.21 16.25 -24.73
C GLY A 258 2.63 15.82 -24.33
N ILE A 259 2.88 15.48 -23.07
CA ILE A 259 4.14 14.90 -22.59
C ILE A 259 4.00 13.37 -22.40
N VAL A 260 2.83 12.92 -21.95
CA VAL A 260 2.52 11.51 -21.72
C VAL A 260 1.38 11.08 -22.65
N PRO A 261 1.40 9.85 -23.24
CA PRO A 261 0.31 9.32 -24.03
C PRO A 261 -1.04 9.41 -23.31
N ASP A 262 -2.07 9.87 -24.03
CA ASP A 262 -3.41 10.08 -23.47
C ASP A 262 -4.01 8.83 -22.81
N PRO A 263 -3.86 7.58 -23.32
CA PRO A 263 -4.41 6.41 -22.64
C PRO A 263 -3.79 6.16 -21.26
N VAL A 264 -2.55 6.61 -21.01
CA VAL A 264 -1.91 6.55 -19.69
C VAL A 264 -2.31 7.76 -18.85
N ARG A 265 -2.27 8.97 -19.43
CA ARG A 265 -2.59 10.24 -18.75
C ARG A 265 -4.04 10.32 -18.29
N GLU A 266 -4.97 9.79 -19.06
CA GLU A 266 -6.43 9.82 -18.80
C GLU A 266 -6.93 8.56 -18.08
N ARG A 267 -6.03 7.61 -17.78
CA ARG A 267 -6.36 6.40 -17.04
C ARG A 267 -6.97 6.74 -15.69
N TRP A 268 -8.26 6.50 -15.54
CA TRP A 268 -9.03 6.88 -14.36
C TRP A 268 -9.01 5.80 -13.28
N ASN A 269 -8.90 4.53 -13.67
CA ASN A 269 -8.85 3.39 -12.76
C ASN A 269 -7.45 3.25 -12.15
N LYS A 270 -7.26 3.90 -10.98
CA LYS A 270 -6.01 3.78 -10.22
C LYS A 270 -5.82 2.34 -9.78
N GLN A 271 -4.63 1.82 -10.07
CA GLN A 271 -4.17 0.54 -9.54
C GLN A 271 -2.99 0.81 -8.62
N GLY A 272 -3.00 0.17 -7.45
CA GLY A 272 -1.82 0.12 -6.59
C GLY A 272 -0.87 -0.93 -7.14
N PHE A 273 0.42 -0.80 -6.81
CA PHE A 273 1.39 -1.85 -7.13
C PHE A 273 1.11 -3.09 -6.28
N ARG A 274 0.29 -4.01 -6.80
CA ARG A 274 -0.33 -5.11 -6.05
C ARG A 274 -0.06 -6.42 -6.76
N PRO A 275 0.89 -7.24 -6.29
CA PRO A 275 1.02 -8.62 -6.74
C PRO A 275 -0.30 -9.38 -6.52
N PRO A 276 -0.53 -10.50 -7.22
CA PRO A 276 -1.68 -11.37 -7.03
C PRO A 276 -1.56 -12.18 -5.72
N GLN A 277 -1.44 -11.47 -4.59
CA GLN A 277 -1.19 -12.02 -3.27
C GLN A 277 -2.22 -13.09 -2.89
N ASP A 278 -3.49 -12.86 -3.19
CA ASP A 278 -4.54 -13.82 -2.87
C ASP A 278 -4.33 -15.15 -3.56
N ALA A 279 -3.88 -15.13 -4.82
CA ALA A 279 -3.55 -16.33 -5.57
C ALA A 279 -2.31 -17.02 -4.99
N TRP A 280 -1.25 -16.25 -4.70
CA TRP A 280 -0.02 -16.78 -4.10
C TRP A 280 -0.29 -17.46 -2.75
N MET A 281 -1.08 -16.84 -1.89
CA MET A 281 -1.43 -17.33 -0.56
C MET A 281 -2.37 -18.55 -0.61
N THR A 282 -3.19 -18.67 -1.65
CA THR A 282 -4.08 -19.82 -1.84
C THR A 282 -3.33 -21.06 -2.36
N ASP A 283 -2.23 -20.85 -3.09
CA ASP A 283 -1.49 -21.90 -3.77
C ASP A 283 -0.04 -22.00 -3.27
N GLN A 284 0.90 -21.35 -3.97
CA GLN A 284 2.34 -21.56 -3.81
C GLN A 284 2.89 -21.22 -2.41
N MET A 285 2.26 -20.29 -1.68
CA MET A 285 2.64 -19.93 -0.31
C MET A 285 1.81 -20.65 0.75
N TYR A 286 0.77 -21.39 0.38
CA TYR A 286 -0.17 -22.00 1.32
C TYR A 286 0.54 -22.85 2.37
N ASP A 287 1.47 -23.71 1.92
CA ASP A 287 2.19 -24.61 2.81
C ASP A 287 3.15 -23.85 3.76
N ALA A 288 3.82 -22.81 3.28
CA ALA A 288 4.67 -21.97 4.14
C ALA A 288 3.86 -21.26 5.24
N VAL A 289 2.69 -20.70 4.88
CA VAL A 289 1.78 -20.07 5.84
C VAL A 289 1.19 -21.08 6.81
N ARG A 290 0.81 -22.26 6.32
CA ARG A 290 0.31 -23.37 7.13
C ARG A 290 1.35 -23.79 8.16
N ASP A 291 2.59 -24.00 7.74
CA ASP A 291 3.67 -24.45 8.63
C ASP A 291 3.93 -23.44 9.74
N VAL A 292 3.83 -22.13 9.46
CA VAL A 292 3.82 -21.08 10.47
C VAL A 292 2.65 -21.22 11.44
N VAL A 293 1.41 -21.26 10.96
CA VAL A 293 0.22 -21.29 11.82
C VAL A 293 0.12 -22.56 12.68
N TYR A 294 0.68 -23.68 12.20
CA TYR A 294 0.71 -24.95 12.94
C TYR A 294 1.96 -25.13 13.81
N SER A 295 2.94 -24.22 13.74
CA SER A 295 4.15 -24.28 14.56
C SER A 295 3.88 -24.09 16.06
N THR A 296 4.80 -24.61 16.88
CA THR A 296 4.74 -24.46 18.34
C THR A 296 5.06 -23.02 18.75
N GLU A 297 6.00 -22.37 18.06
CA GLU A 297 6.40 -20.98 18.29
C GLU A 297 5.21 -20.04 18.12
N PHE A 298 4.47 -20.18 17.02
CA PHE A 298 3.29 -19.37 16.73
C PHE A 298 2.22 -19.54 17.83
N ALA A 299 1.98 -20.77 18.29
CA ALA A 299 1.04 -21.04 19.36
C ALA A 299 1.47 -20.44 20.71
N ASN A 300 2.77 -20.43 20.98
CA ASN A 300 3.35 -19.95 22.24
C ASN A 300 3.50 -18.43 22.30
N ARG A 301 3.20 -17.68 21.23
CA ARG A 301 3.25 -16.20 21.25
C ARG A 301 2.26 -15.55 22.22
N GLY A 302 1.15 -16.22 22.53
CA GLY A 302 0.14 -15.75 23.50
C GLY A 302 -0.81 -14.63 23.02
N TRP A 303 -0.49 -13.94 21.91
CA TRP A 303 -1.38 -12.95 21.31
C TRP A 303 -2.16 -13.46 20.09
N TRP A 304 -1.84 -14.64 19.56
CA TRP A 304 -2.58 -15.24 18.45
C TRP A 304 -3.72 -16.13 18.94
N ARG A 305 -4.91 -15.95 18.35
CA ARG A 305 -6.02 -16.93 18.45
C ARG A 305 -5.77 -18.07 17.48
N VAL A 306 -4.97 -19.04 17.92
CA VAL A 306 -4.48 -20.17 17.13
C VAL A 306 -5.63 -20.92 16.43
N ASP A 307 -6.72 -21.22 17.15
CA ASP A 307 -7.86 -21.94 16.57
C ASP A 307 -8.55 -21.16 15.44
N TRP A 308 -8.58 -19.84 15.55
CA TRP A 308 -9.16 -18.99 14.52
C TRP A 308 -8.29 -19.01 13.25
N TRP A 309 -6.97 -18.88 13.37
CA TRP A 309 -6.06 -18.95 12.21
C TRP A 309 -6.04 -20.33 11.56
N ARG A 310 -6.08 -21.41 12.35
CA ARG A 310 -6.22 -22.77 11.83
C ARG A 310 -7.55 -22.99 11.12
N SER A 311 -8.63 -22.38 11.62
CA SER A 311 -9.93 -22.38 10.95
C SER A 311 -9.90 -21.59 9.65
N ALA A 312 -9.27 -20.41 9.63
CA ALA A 312 -9.11 -19.58 8.45
C ALA A 312 -8.37 -20.32 7.32
N LEU A 313 -7.28 -21.04 7.63
CA LEU A 313 -6.57 -21.87 6.65
C LEU A 313 -7.42 -23.02 6.09
N LYS A 314 -8.25 -23.65 6.92
CA LYS A 314 -9.17 -24.71 6.47
C LYS A 314 -10.26 -24.14 5.56
N ARG A 315 -10.78 -22.96 5.88
CA ARG A 315 -11.79 -22.24 5.09
C ARG A 315 -11.22 -21.75 3.75
N LEU A 316 -10.00 -21.21 3.76
CA LEU A 316 -9.29 -20.84 2.53
C LEU A 316 -9.16 -22.05 1.59
N ARG A 317 -8.75 -23.22 2.13
CA ARG A 317 -8.64 -24.46 1.33
C ARG A 317 -9.98 -24.96 0.77
N LYS A 318 -11.10 -24.56 1.39
CA LYS A 318 -12.46 -24.83 0.90
C LYS A 318 -12.98 -23.80 -0.11
N GLY A 319 -12.16 -22.83 -0.51
CA GLY A 319 -12.48 -21.84 -1.54
C GLY A 319 -12.85 -20.44 -1.01
N GLU A 320 -12.71 -20.17 0.29
CA GLU A 320 -12.94 -18.83 0.84
C GLU A 320 -11.72 -17.91 0.58
N SER A 321 -11.51 -17.50 -0.68
CA SER A 321 -10.34 -16.74 -1.15
C SER A 321 -10.12 -15.39 -0.46
N HIS A 322 -11.18 -14.74 0.02
CA HIS A 322 -11.10 -13.48 0.78
C HIS A 322 -10.29 -13.57 2.10
N LEU A 323 -9.97 -14.79 2.56
CA LEU A 323 -9.10 -15.04 3.72
C LEU A 323 -7.61 -15.05 3.37
N ALA A 324 -7.27 -15.00 2.08
CA ALA A 324 -5.89 -15.08 1.60
C ALA A 324 -5.07 -13.83 2.00
N ALA A 325 -5.55 -12.62 1.70
CA ALA A 325 -4.83 -11.39 2.06
C ALA A 325 -4.56 -11.26 3.58
N PRO A 326 -5.54 -11.47 4.48
CA PRO A 326 -5.32 -11.35 5.92
C PRO A 326 -4.29 -12.33 6.51
N LEU A 327 -4.06 -13.47 5.87
CA LEU A 327 -3.07 -14.47 6.30
C LEU A 327 -1.62 -14.02 6.11
N TRP A 328 -1.38 -12.96 5.32
CA TRP A 328 -0.04 -12.39 5.17
C TRP A 328 0.49 -11.92 6.52
N MET A 329 -0.36 -11.28 7.32
CA MET A 329 0.06 -10.66 8.57
C MET A 329 0.61 -11.62 9.63
N PRO A 330 -0.07 -12.72 9.99
CA PRO A 330 0.53 -13.71 10.89
C PRO A 330 1.79 -14.33 10.30
N TYR A 331 1.86 -14.53 8.98
CA TYR A 331 3.04 -15.09 8.32
C TYR A 331 4.25 -14.16 8.47
N ILE A 332 4.19 -12.93 7.95
CA ILE A 332 5.32 -11.99 7.98
C ILE A 332 5.72 -11.59 9.40
N THR A 333 4.75 -11.47 10.31
CA THR A 333 5.02 -11.19 11.73
C THR A 333 5.79 -12.33 12.37
N GLU A 334 5.42 -13.58 12.10
CA GLU A 334 6.14 -14.72 12.66
C GLU A 334 7.55 -14.83 12.07
N MET A 335 7.74 -14.55 10.78
CA MET A 335 9.08 -14.51 10.16
C MET A 335 9.96 -13.45 10.83
N TRP A 336 9.43 -12.25 11.05
CA TRP A 336 10.12 -11.20 11.79
C TRP A 336 10.46 -11.60 13.24
N MET A 337 9.50 -12.20 13.96
CA MET A 337 9.72 -12.65 15.34
C MET A 337 10.84 -13.69 15.43
N ARG A 338 10.83 -14.68 14.54
CA ARG A 338 11.88 -15.71 14.50
C ARG A 338 13.24 -15.10 14.16
N HIS A 339 13.28 -14.20 13.17
CA HIS A 339 14.52 -13.62 12.68
C HIS A 339 15.18 -12.67 13.69
N PHE A 340 14.40 -11.79 14.31
CA PHE A 340 14.93 -10.75 15.20
C PHE A 340 14.70 -11.05 16.68
N VAL A 341 13.45 -11.29 17.08
CA VAL A 341 13.09 -11.34 18.51
C VAL A 341 13.62 -12.60 19.18
N ASP A 342 13.42 -13.76 18.56
CA ASP A 342 13.86 -15.03 19.13
C ASP A 342 15.38 -15.13 19.12
N ARG A 343 16.04 -14.61 18.08
CA ARG A 343 17.49 -14.45 18.03
C ARG A 343 17.99 -13.61 19.22
N VAL A 344 17.45 -12.41 19.43
CA VAL A 344 17.84 -11.55 20.57
C VAL A 344 17.59 -12.24 21.92
N ARG A 345 16.49 -12.99 22.06
CA ARG A 345 16.20 -13.75 23.29
C ARG A 345 17.15 -14.90 23.53
N SER A 346 17.73 -15.46 22.47
CA SER A 346 18.72 -16.54 22.55
C SER A 346 20.15 -16.05 22.86
N GLU A 347 20.42 -14.76 22.69
CA GLU A 347 21.73 -14.18 22.97
C GLU A 347 22.08 -14.27 24.47
N PRO A 348 23.34 -14.61 24.82
CA PRO A 348 23.79 -14.64 26.20
C PRO A 348 23.61 -13.27 26.88
N ARG A 349 22.98 -13.26 28.06
CA ARG A 349 22.84 -12.02 28.85
C ARG A 349 24.18 -11.64 29.45
N VAL A 350 24.77 -10.54 28.96
CA VAL A 350 25.98 -9.95 29.55
C VAL A 350 25.57 -9.03 30.71
N PRO A 351 26.02 -9.26 31.95
CA PRO A 351 25.78 -8.32 33.03
C PRO A 351 26.58 -7.03 32.76
N ILE A 352 25.86 -5.94 32.50
CA ILE A 352 26.44 -4.62 32.26
C ILE A 352 26.59 -3.90 33.61
N TYR A 353 27.83 -3.59 33.99
CA TYR A 353 28.30 -2.91 35.22
C TYR A 353 27.83 -3.52 36.55
N ARG A 354 28.79 -3.98 37.36
CA ARG A 354 28.59 -4.28 38.79
C ARG A 354 28.89 -3.07 39.64
#